data_AF-A6Q7Z0-F1
#
_entry.id   AF-A6Q7Z0-F1
#
_cell.length_a   1.000
_cell.length_b   1.000
_cell.length_c   1.000
_cell.angle_alpha   90.00
_cell.angle_beta   90.00
_cell.angle_gamma   90.00
#
_symmetry.space_group_name_H-M   'P 1'
#
loop_
_entity.id
_entity.type
_entity.pdbx_description
1 polymer ?
#
loop_
_entity_poly.entity_id
_entity_poly.type
_entity_poly.pdbx_seq_one_letter_code
_entity_poly.pdbx_strand_id
1 'polypeptide(L)'
;MNIFDDDDYMASSPRESYFSIAKTANQNITEMEIEKMFRRLAVAEKMLEEKGLDEELERQIKALVINEDVDRRLDSIFIEMMGNIVTQCE
;
A
#
# COMPACT_ATOMS: atom_id res chain seq x y z
N MET A 1 -12.36 -2.86 -23.33
CA MET A 1 -11.05 -2.23 -23.10
C MET A 1 -10.25 -3.26 -22.32
N ASN A 2 -9.25 -3.89 -22.95
CA ASN A 2 -8.36 -4.82 -22.26
C ASN A 2 -7.44 -3.97 -21.41
N ILE A 3 -7.59 -4.02 -20.09
CA ILE A 3 -6.81 -3.25 -19.12
C ILE A 3 -5.48 -3.98 -18.80
N PHE A 4 -5.21 -5.08 -19.51
CA PHE A 4 -4.08 -5.97 -19.28
C PHE A 4 -3.54 -6.46 -20.63
N ASP A 5 -2.93 -5.56 -21.42
CA ASP A 5 -1.94 -6.00 -22.41
C ASP A 5 -0.62 -6.17 -21.64
N ASP A 6 -0.22 -7.42 -21.44
CA ASP A 6 0.88 -7.88 -20.58
C ASP A 6 2.27 -7.30 -20.93
N ASP A 7 2.41 -6.60 -22.07
CA ASP A 7 3.72 -6.14 -22.57
C ASP A 7 4.15 -4.76 -22.07
N ASP A 8 3.24 -3.90 -21.58
CA ASP A 8 3.58 -2.53 -21.10
C ASP A 8 3.68 -2.43 -19.56
N TYR A 9 3.19 -3.44 -18.83
CA TYR A 9 3.32 -3.54 -17.37
C TYR A 9 4.77 -3.81 -16.91
N MET A 10 5.65 -4.21 -17.83
CA MET A 10 7.06 -4.50 -17.55
C MET A 10 7.94 -3.24 -17.42
N ALA A 11 7.40 -2.04 -17.62
CA ALA A 11 8.20 -0.80 -17.64
C ALA A 11 8.28 -0.06 -16.29
N SER A 12 7.34 -0.25 -15.36
CA SER A 12 7.31 0.47 -14.08
C SER A 12 6.98 -0.42 -12.89
N SER A 13 7.66 -0.20 -11.77
CA SER A 13 7.38 -0.89 -10.51
C SER A 13 5.95 -0.60 -10.00
N PRO A 14 5.32 -1.50 -9.21
CA PRO A 14 4.01 -1.24 -8.61
C PRO A 14 3.92 0.09 -7.87
N ARG A 15 5.00 0.45 -7.17
CA ARG A 15 5.18 1.75 -6.53
C ARG A 15 5.05 2.92 -7.52
N GLU A 16 5.79 2.88 -8.63
CA GLU A 16 5.77 3.93 -9.66
C GLU A 16 4.38 4.03 -10.31
N SER A 17 3.76 2.90 -10.62
CA SER A 17 2.41 2.84 -11.18
C SER A 17 1.38 3.47 -10.23
N TYR A 18 1.42 3.11 -8.94
CA TYR A 18 0.57 3.72 -7.91
C TYR A 18 0.73 5.24 -7.86
N PHE A 19 1.97 5.75 -7.74
CA PHE A 19 2.20 7.20 -7.65
C PHE A 19 1.85 7.95 -8.93
N SER A 20 1.93 7.30 -10.09
CA SER A 20 1.45 7.86 -11.35
C SER A 20 -0.07 8.05 -11.31
N ILE A 21 -0.81 7.00 -10.93
CA ILE A 21 -2.28 7.01 -10.87
C ILE A 21 -2.79 7.98 -9.79
N ALA A 22 -2.19 7.97 -8.59
CA ALA A 22 -2.58 8.85 -7.49
C ALA A 22 -2.47 10.36 -7.84
N LYS A 23 -1.56 10.73 -8.75
CA LYS A 23 -1.41 12.12 -9.22
C LYS A 23 -2.53 12.56 -10.15
N THR A 24 -3.12 11.63 -10.90
CA THR A 24 -4.11 11.94 -11.95
C THR A 24 -5.53 11.58 -11.58
N ALA A 25 -5.71 10.64 -10.64
CA ALA A 25 -7.03 10.23 -10.16
C ALA A 25 -7.74 11.32 -9.35
N ASN A 26 -9.03 11.09 -9.10
CA ASN A 26 -9.80 11.95 -8.22
C ASN A 26 -9.14 12.02 -6.82
N GLN A 27 -8.81 13.23 -6.39
CA GLN A 27 -8.06 13.43 -5.14
C GLN A 27 -8.83 12.95 -3.92
N ASN A 28 -10.16 13.13 -3.86
CA ASN A 28 -10.97 12.65 -2.74
C ASN A 28 -10.92 11.11 -2.62
N ILE A 29 -10.92 10.40 -3.75
CA ILE A 29 -10.83 8.94 -3.78
C ILE A 29 -9.43 8.50 -3.31
N THR A 30 -8.40 9.17 -3.82
CA THR A 30 -7.01 8.89 -3.45
C THR A 30 -6.77 9.11 -1.95
N GLU A 31 -7.23 10.25 -1.41
CA GLU A 31 -7.15 10.56 0.02
C GLU A 31 -7.92 9.56 0.88
N MET A 32 -9.11 9.15 0.46
CA MET A 32 -9.89 8.12 1.16
C MET A 32 -9.16 6.77 1.20
N GLU A 33 -8.55 6.33 0.10
CA GLU A 33 -7.78 5.07 0.08
C GLU A 33 -6.53 5.16 0.96
N ILE A 34 -5.86 6.31 0.99
CA ILE A 34 -4.75 6.56 1.91
C ILE A 34 -5.23 6.52 3.38
N GLU A 35 -6.36 7.15 3.70
CA GLU A 35 -6.91 7.12 5.06
C GLU A 35 -7.26 5.69 5.50
N LYS A 36 -7.83 4.87 4.61
CA LYS A 36 -8.10 3.44 4.89
C LYS A 36 -6.82 2.69 5.28
N MET A 37 -5.70 2.96 4.59
CA MET A 37 -4.41 2.36 4.90
C MET A 37 -3.86 2.82 6.26
N PHE A 38 -3.91 4.11 6.57
CA PHE A 38 -3.49 4.61 7.88
C PHE A 38 -4.37 4.09 9.01
N ARG A 39 -5.68 3.99 8.79
CA ARG A 39 -6.60 3.42 9.77
C ARG A 39 -6.27 1.95 10.06
N ARG A 40 -5.94 1.18 9.02
CA ARG A 40 -5.49 -0.22 9.19
C ARG A 40 -4.19 -0.31 10.00
N LEU A 41 -3.23 0.57 9.73
CA LEU A 41 -1.99 0.65 10.52
C LEU A 41 -2.26 0.98 11.99
N ALA A 42 -3.05 2.03 12.27
CA ALA A 42 -3.38 2.45 13.62
C ALA A 42 -4.12 1.35 14.41
N VAL A 43 -5.02 0.61 13.75
CA VAL A 43 -5.69 -0.55 14.37
C VAL A 43 -4.68 -1.65 14.71
N ALA A 44 -3.74 -1.96 13.81
CA ALA A 44 -2.72 -2.97 14.06
C ALA A 44 -1.80 -2.59 15.23
N GLU A 45 -1.35 -1.33 15.27
CA GLU A 45 -0.56 -0.79 16.38
C GLU A 45 -1.32 -0.86 17.70
N LYS A 46 -2.61 -0.47 17.70
CA LYS A 46 -3.45 -0.54 18.90
C LYS A 46 -3.60 -1.96 19.43
N MET A 47 -3.80 -2.93 18.53
CA MET A 47 -3.92 -4.35 18.89
C MET A 47 -2.62 -4.92 19.50
N LEU A 48 -1.46 -4.37 19.14
CA LEU A 48 -0.16 -4.77 19.68
C LEU A 48 0.10 -4.09 21.03
N GLU A 49 -0.24 -2.82 21.17
CA GLU A 49 -0.22 -2.08 22.43
C GLU A 49 -1.08 -2.78 23.51
N GLU A 50 -2.31 -3.19 23.16
CA GLU A 50 -3.22 -3.92 24.05
C GLU A 50 -2.66 -5.28 24.51
N LYS A 51 -1.66 -5.81 23.80
CA LYS A 51 -0.94 -7.04 24.14
C LYS A 51 0.40 -6.79 24.84
N GLY A 52 0.77 -5.53 25.07
CA GLY A 52 2.08 -5.14 25.61
C GLY A 52 3.25 -5.49 24.69
N LEU A 53 3.03 -5.44 23.37
CA LEU A 53 4.03 -5.77 22.34
C LEU A 53 4.53 -4.54 21.57
N ASP A 54 4.20 -3.34 22.03
CA ASP A 54 4.55 -2.05 21.42
C ASP A 54 6.07 -1.83 21.33
N GLU A 55 6.81 -2.07 22.41
CA GLU A 55 8.28 -1.96 22.38
C GLU A 55 8.94 -2.99 21.45
N GLU A 56 8.38 -4.20 21.41
CA GLU A 56 8.88 -5.29 20.56
C GLU A 56 8.61 -5.02 19.09
N LEU A 57 7.44 -4.45 18.77
CA LEU A 57 7.11 -3.98 17.42
C LEU A 57 8.18 -3.00 16.91
N GLU A 58 8.52 -1.98 17.70
CA GLU A 58 9.53 -0.98 17.33
C GLU A 58 10.91 -1.60 17.09
N ARG A 59 11.29 -2.61 17.87
CA ARG A 59 12.53 -3.37 17.63
C ARG A 59 12.47 -4.16 16.33
N GLN A 60 11.36 -4.83 16.05
CA GLN A 60 11.19 -5.64 14.85
C GLN A 60 11.11 -4.80 13.57
N ILE A 61 10.43 -3.64 13.61
CA ILE A 61 10.40 -2.70 12.48
C ILE A 61 11.83 -2.33 12.08
N LYS A 62 12.68 -1.95 13.05
CA LYS A 62 14.09 -1.61 12.80
C LYS A 62 14.90 -2.78 12.24
N ALA A 63 14.62 -4.00 12.69
CA ALA A 63 15.30 -5.20 12.21
C ALA A 63 14.88 -5.61 10.79
N LEU A 64 13.65 -5.26 10.37
CA LEU A 64 13.06 -5.66 9.09
C LEU A 64 13.12 -4.57 8.02
N VAL A 65 13.79 -3.44 8.26
CA VAL A 65 13.88 -2.31 7.31
C VAL A 65 14.42 -2.74 5.94
N ILE A 66 15.34 -3.70 5.89
CA ILE A 66 15.88 -4.26 4.66
C ILE A 66 15.49 -5.74 4.63
N ASN A 67 14.30 -6.02 4.12
CA ASN A 67 13.75 -7.36 4.06
C ASN A 67 12.93 -7.55 2.79
N GLU A 68 13.35 -8.49 1.94
CA GLU A 68 12.72 -8.73 0.65
C GLU A 68 11.25 -9.20 0.76
N ASP A 69 10.89 -9.93 1.82
CA ASP A 69 9.50 -10.32 2.05
C ASP A 69 8.63 -9.10 2.40
N VAL A 70 9.20 -8.11 3.11
CA VAL A 70 8.52 -6.83 3.38
C VAL A 70 8.38 -6.04 2.08
N ASP A 71 9.41 -5.99 1.24
CA ASP A 71 9.35 -5.32 -0.06
C ASP A 71 8.27 -5.94 -0.98
N ARG A 72 8.21 -7.27 -1.07
CA ARG A 72 7.16 -7.98 -1.84
C ARG A 72 5.74 -7.72 -1.30
N ARG A 73 5.60 -7.60 0.03
CA ARG A 73 4.32 -7.22 0.65
C ARG A 73 3.96 -5.77 0.35
N LEU A 74 4.94 -4.86 0.33
CA LEU A 74 4.74 -3.46 -0.01
C LEU A 74 4.28 -3.32 -1.47
N ASP A 75 4.88 -4.06 -2.40
CA ASP A 75 4.42 -4.11 -3.80
C ASP A 75 2.96 -4.57 -3.91
N SER A 76 2.59 -5.61 -3.15
CA SER A 76 1.20 -6.10 -3.11
C SER A 76 0.23 -5.03 -2.62
N ILE A 77 0.62 -4.23 -1.62
CA ILE A 77 -0.19 -3.10 -1.12
C ILE A 77 -0.34 -2.03 -2.21
N PHE A 78 0.71 -1.70 -2.95
CA PHE A 78 0.61 -0.73 -4.05
C PHE A 78 -0.36 -1.19 -5.14
N ILE A 79 -0.33 -2.47 -5.51
CA ILE A 79 -1.26 -3.06 -6.48
C ILE A 79 -2.71 -2.97 -5.97
N GLU A 80 -2.95 -3.32 -4.70
CA GLU A 80 -4.28 -3.24 -4.09
C GLU A 80 -4.82 -1.81 -4.08
N MET A 81 -4.01 -0.84 -3.61
CA MET A 81 -4.41 0.56 -3.56
C MET A 81 -4.70 1.12 -4.96
N MET A 82 -3.87 0.78 -5.94
CA MET A 82 -4.09 1.15 -7.34
C MET A 82 -5.44 0.61 -7.84
N GLY A 83 -5.71 -0.69 -7.64
CA GLY A 83 -6.97 -1.31 -8.04
C GLY A 83 -8.18 -0.62 -7.41
N ASN A 84 -8.12 -0.32 -6.11
CA ASN A 84 -9.19 0.37 -5.41
C ASN A 84 -9.45 1.78 -5.96
N ILE A 85 -8.40 2.55 -6.28
CA ILE A 85 -8.55 3.89 -6.85
C ILE A 85 -9.22 3.80 -8.23
N VAL A 86 -8.74 2.92 -9.10
CA VAL A 86 -9.25 2.76 -10.47
C VAL A 86 -10.73 2.34 -10.45
N THR A 87 -11.09 1.31 -9.69
CA THR A 87 -12.47 0.80 -9.62
C THR A 87 -13.46 1.82 -9.08
N GLN A 88 -13.03 2.78 -8.25
CA GLN A 88 -13.91 3.83 -7.72
C GLN A 88 -14.01 5.07 -8.62
N CYS A 89 -13.13 5.16 -9.64
CA CYS A 89 -13.15 6.23 -10.64
C CYS A 89 -13.96 5.89 -11.90
N GLU A 90 -14.33 4.61 -12.09
CA GLU A 90 -15.26 4.13 -13.13
C GLU A 90 -16.73 4.40 -12.77
#